data_AF-A0A644USU9-F1
#
_entry.id   AF-A0A644USU9-F1
#
_cell.length_a   1.000
_cell.length_b   1.000
_cell.length_c   1.000
_cell.angle_alpha   90.00
_cell.angle_beta   90.00
_cell.angle_gamma   90.00
#
_symmetry.space_group_name_H-M   'P 1'
#
loop_
_entity.id
_entity.type
_entity.pdbx_description
1 polymer ?
#
loop_
_entity_poly.entity_id
_entity_poly.type
_entity_poly.pdbx_seq_one_letter_code
_entity_poly.pdbx_strand_id
1 'polypeptide(L)'
;MIETTKGDFKLAPAYDLLNTHLHVDDSGFALSRGLFSEGDKSKFLKYNGKANGRSFLEFGKRIGVRDKRVDEILAQFTTEYPLLEQLVEAFFLQSDTKKTYLSTYRKKRNRLLDRE
;
A
#
# COMPACT_ATOMS: atom_id res chain seq x y z
N MET A 1 8.46 18.29 -2.33
CA MET A 1 9.69 17.97 -3.12
C MET A 1 10.87 18.63 -2.44
N ILE A 2 12.08 18.16 -2.72
CA ILE A 2 13.33 18.73 -2.20
C ILE A 2 14.16 19.16 -3.40
N GLU A 3 14.58 20.42 -3.43
CA GLU A 3 15.51 20.92 -4.45
C GLU A 3 16.92 20.38 -4.16
N THR A 4 17.63 19.94 -5.20
CA THR A 4 19.02 19.51 -5.07
C THR A 4 19.98 20.67 -5.28
N THR A 5 21.27 20.47 -4.97
CA THR A 5 22.31 21.47 -5.22
C THR A 5 22.48 21.86 -6.69
N LYS A 6 21.87 21.12 -7.62
CA LYS A 6 21.88 21.40 -9.06
C LYS A 6 20.63 22.13 -9.56
N GLY A 7 19.69 22.48 -8.67
CA GLY A 7 18.44 23.18 -9.01
C GLY A 7 17.34 22.28 -9.59
N ASP A 8 17.54 20.96 -9.65
CA ASP A 8 16.50 19.97 -9.95
C ASP A 8 15.76 19.54 -8.69
N PHE A 9 14.63 18.83 -8.85
CA PHE A 9 13.81 18.38 -7.72
C PHE A 9 13.79 16.86 -7.58
N LYS A 10 13.85 16.40 -6.34
CA LYS A 10 13.59 15.01 -5.95
C LYS A 10 12.38 14.92 -5.03
N LEU A 11 11.81 13.72 -4.93
CA LEU A 11 10.78 13.44 -3.93
C LEU A 11 11.38 13.57 -2.53
N ALA A 12 10.63 14.21 -1.64
CA ALA A 12 10.95 14.15 -0.22
C ALA A 12 10.66 12.73 0.31
N PRO A 13 11.28 12.31 1.41
CA PRO A 13 10.82 11.12 2.13
C PRO A 13 9.31 11.19 2.40
N ALA A 14 8.64 10.05 2.41
CA ALA A 14 7.25 10.00 2.82
C ALA A 14 7.13 10.32 4.32
N TYR A 15 6.18 11.17 4.67
CA TYR A 15 5.86 11.58 6.05
C TYR A 15 4.36 11.37 6.29
N ASP A 16 3.90 11.61 7.53
CA ASP A 16 2.51 11.39 7.97
C ASP A 16 2.00 9.97 7.69
N LEU A 17 2.87 8.98 7.85
CA LEU A 17 2.54 7.57 7.69
C LEU A 17 1.77 7.07 8.93
N LEU A 18 0.45 7.17 8.87
CA LEU A 18 -0.46 6.70 9.90
C LEU A 18 -1.41 5.64 9.34
N ASN A 19 -1.71 4.61 10.15
CA ASN A 19 -2.74 3.64 9.80
C ASN A 19 -4.11 4.20 10.22
N THR A 20 -4.74 4.98 9.34
CA THR A 20 -6.00 5.67 9.61
C THR A 20 -7.14 4.71 9.98
N HIS A 21 -7.16 3.48 9.44
CA HIS A 21 -8.17 2.47 9.80
C HIS A 21 -8.18 2.05 11.27
N LEU A 22 -7.11 2.29 12.03
CA LEU A 22 -7.12 2.02 13.48
C LEU A 22 -7.88 3.10 14.27
N HIS A 23 -8.10 4.27 13.67
CA HIS A 23 -8.60 5.45 14.37
C HIS A 23 -9.96 5.92 13.83
N VAL A 24 -10.23 5.72 12.54
CA VAL A 24 -11.45 6.15 11.86
C VAL A 24 -11.86 5.14 10.78
N ASP A 25 -13.14 5.13 10.41
CA ASP A 25 -13.63 4.35 9.26
C ASP A 25 -13.24 5.06 7.96
N ASP A 26 -12.00 4.83 7.52
CA ASP A 26 -11.42 5.45 6.33
C ASP A 26 -11.49 4.54 5.11
N SER A 27 -11.50 5.17 3.93
CA SER A 27 -11.38 4.52 2.64
C SER A 27 -9.98 3.92 2.41
N GLY A 28 -9.85 3.04 1.42
CA GLY A 28 -8.57 2.38 1.11
C GLY A 28 -7.52 3.30 0.47
N PHE A 29 -7.91 4.47 -0.03
CA PHE A 29 -7.06 5.43 -0.73
C PHE A 29 -7.55 6.86 -0.46
N ALA A 30 -6.62 7.78 -0.17
CA ALA A 30 -6.95 9.20 -0.02
C ALA A 30 -7.36 9.88 -1.36
N LEU A 31 -7.03 9.28 -2.50
CA LEU A 31 -7.45 9.77 -3.80
C LEU A 31 -8.95 9.51 -4.01
N SER A 32 -9.71 10.52 -4.43
CA SER A 32 -11.18 10.45 -4.59
C SER A 32 -11.66 9.39 -5.60
N ARG A 33 -10.79 8.96 -6.51
CA ARG A 33 -11.05 7.87 -7.49
C ARG A 33 -10.20 6.63 -7.23
N GLY A 34 -9.55 6.55 -6.07
CA GLY A 34 -8.64 5.46 -5.74
C GLY A 34 -7.49 5.35 -6.75
N LEU A 35 -7.23 4.11 -7.20
CA LEU A 35 -6.06 3.78 -8.03
C LEU A 35 -6.25 4.11 -9.52
N PHE A 36 -7.49 4.17 -10.02
CA PHE A 36 -7.79 4.29 -11.44
C PHE A 36 -8.68 5.49 -11.74
N SER A 37 -8.55 6.05 -12.94
CA SER A 37 -9.43 7.14 -13.42
C SER A 37 -10.91 6.77 -13.46
N GLU A 38 -11.20 5.48 -13.63
CA GLU A 38 -12.53 4.86 -13.65
C GLU A 38 -13.14 4.72 -12.25
N GLY A 39 -12.38 4.99 -11.19
CA GLY A 39 -12.82 4.81 -9.81
C GLY A 39 -13.10 3.35 -9.48
N ASP A 40 -14.06 3.14 -8.58
CA ASP A 40 -14.48 1.81 -8.09
C ASP A 40 -15.10 0.91 -9.17
N LYS A 41 -15.37 1.45 -10.38
CA LYS A 41 -15.88 0.70 -11.54
C LYS A 41 -14.79 0.02 -12.35
N SER A 42 -13.51 0.21 -12.01
CA SER A 42 -12.42 -0.43 -12.74
C SER A 42 -12.51 -1.95 -12.65
N LYS A 43 -12.48 -2.62 -13.82
CA LYS A 43 -12.46 -4.09 -13.93
C LYS A 43 -11.20 -4.75 -13.32
N PHE A 44 -10.21 -3.94 -12.95
CA PHE A 44 -8.96 -4.40 -12.35
C PHE A 44 -9.00 -4.35 -10.81
N LEU A 45 -10.11 -3.91 -10.22
CA LEU A 45 -10.37 -3.98 -8.79
C LEU A 45 -11.11 -5.29 -8.44
N LYS A 46 -10.92 -5.79 -7.23
CA LYS A 46 -11.54 -7.03 -6.70
C LYS A 46 -12.07 -6.78 -5.30
N TYR A 47 -12.67 -7.79 -4.65
CA TYR A 47 -13.09 -7.70 -3.23
C TYR A 47 -13.95 -6.47 -2.92
N ASN A 48 -14.97 -6.22 -3.74
CA ASN A 48 -15.85 -5.04 -3.68
C ASN A 48 -15.08 -3.72 -3.84
N GLY A 49 -14.39 -3.54 -4.96
CA GLY A 49 -13.73 -2.28 -5.33
C GLY A 49 -12.36 -2.04 -4.69
N LYS A 50 -11.76 -3.04 -4.03
CA LYS A 50 -10.44 -2.94 -3.38
C LYS A 50 -9.32 -3.34 -4.35
N ALA A 51 -8.20 -2.63 -4.25
CA ALA A 51 -7.00 -2.96 -5.02
C ALA A 51 -6.34 -4.26 -4.53
N ASN A 52 -5.85 -5.05 -5.48
CA ASN A 52 -5.04 -6.27 -5.29
C ASN A 52 -3.76 -6.20 -6.13
N GLY A 53 -2.97 -7.27 -6.16
CA GLY A 53 -1.74 -7.35 -6.96
C GLY A 53 -1.97 -7.07 -8.45
N ARG A 54 -3.04 -7.62 -9.03
CA ARG A 54 -3.45 -7.34 -10.42
C ARG A 54 -3.72 -5.86 -10.67
N SER A 55 -4.40 -5.19 -9.73
CA SER A 55 -4.66 -3.75 -9.83
C SER A 55 -3.36 -2.96 -9.96
N PHE A 56 -2.33 -3.28 -9.17
CA PHE A 56 -1.05 -2.58 -9.21
C PHE A 56 -0.20 -2.93 -10.45
N LEU A 57 -0.31 -4.15 -10.98
CA LEU A 57 0.29 -4.53 -12.26
C LEU A 57 -0.27 -3.68 -13.40
N GLU A 58 -1.60 -3.56 -13.48
CA GLU A 58 -2.26 -2.71 -14.47
C GLU A 58 -1.92 -1.22 -14.27
N PHE A 59 -1.96 -0.75 -13.03
CA PHE A 59 -1.64 0.64 -12.72
C PHE A 59 -0.22 1.01 -13.18
N GLY A 60 0.78 0.17 -12.87
CA GLY A 60 2.15 0.35 -13.29
C GLY A 60 2.29 0.47 -14.81
N LYS A 61 1.61 -0.41 -15.56
CA LYS A 61 1.57 -0.36 -17.03
C LYS A 61 1.01 0.97 -17.55
N ARG A 62 -0.11 1.44 -16.99
CA ARG A 62 -0.77 2.68 -17.41
C ARG A 62 0.07 3.94 -17.17
N ILE A 63 0.92 3.93 -16.15
CA ILE A 63 1.82 5.06 -15.84
C ILE A 63 3.23 4.90 -16.44
N GLY A 64 3.46 3.87 -17.27
CA GLY A 64 4.73 3.66 -17.97
C GLY A 64 5.85 3.05 -17.12
N VAL A 65 5.53 2.43 -15.98
CA VAL A 65 6.51 1.68 -15.18
C VAL A 65 6.72 0.30 -15.80
N ARG A 66 7.99 -0.09 -15.99
CA ARG A 66 8.36 -1.41 -16.53
C ARG A 66 7.82 -2.54 -15.64
N ASP A 67 7.25 -3.58 -16.24
CA ASP A 67 6.66 -4.74 -15.53
C ASP A 67 7.59 -5.30 -14.44
N LYS A 68 8.87 -5.55 -14.78
CA LYS A 68 9.89 -6.01 -13.82
C LYS A 68 9.98 -5.13 -12.58
N ARG A 69 9.86 -3.80 -12.74
CA ARG A 69 9.93 -2.86 -11.61
C ARG A 69 8.68 -2.96 -10.74
N VAL A 70 7.50 -3.15 -11.35
CA VAL A 70 6.27 -3.38 -10.59
C VAL A 70 6.36 -4.67 -9.79
N ASP A 71 6.89 -5.73 -10.39
CA ASP A 71 7.11 -7.02 -9.73
C ASP A 71 8.06 -6.91 -8.54
N GLU A 72 9.18 -6.22 -8.69
CA GLU A 72 10.14 -5.94 -7.61
C GLU A 72 9.47 -5.19 -6.44
N ILE A 73 8.66 -4.17 -6.74
CA ILE A 73 7.93 -3.40 -5.73
C ILE A 73 6.91 -4.30 -5.02
N LEU A 74 6.10 -5.04 -5.78
CA LEU A 74 5.12 -5.96 -5.19
C LEU A 74 5.80 -7.03 -4.33
N ALA A 75 6.95 -7.57 -4.76
CA ALA A 75 7.73 -8.51 -3.97
C ALA A 75 8.15 -7.88 -2.64
N GLN A 76 8.73 -6.68 -2.66
CA GLN A 76 9.15 -5.97 -1.45
C GLN A 76 8.00 -5.77 -0.43
N PHE A 77 6.80 -5.42 -0.90
CA PHE A 77 5.62 -5.19 -0.07
C PHE A 77 4.88 -6.48 0.34
N THR A 78 5.25 -7.62 -0.24
CA THR A 78 4.67 -8.94 0.08
C THR A 78 5.63 -9.84 0.84
N THR A 79 6.92 -9.48 0.94
CA THR A 79 7.93 -10.17 1.74
C THR A 79 7.48 -10.28 3.20
N GLU A 80 7.71 -11.45 3.78
CA GLU A 80 7.56 -11.66 5.22
C GLU A 80 8.85 -11.25 5.93
N TYR A 81 8.73 -10.33 6.89
CA TYR A 81 9.86 -9.86 7.68
C TYR A 81 9.80 -10.51 9.06
N PRO A 82 10.80 -11.33 9.45
CA PRO A 82 10.77 -12.09 10.71
C PRO A 82 10.63 -11.22 11.97
N LEU A 83 11.15 -9.98 11.93
CA LEU A 83 11.13 -9.04 13.05
C LEU A 83 9.85 -8.19 13.11
N LEU A 84 8.94 -8.30 12.13
CA LEU A 84 7.75 -7.45 12.07
C LEU A 84 6.88 -7.56 13.33
N GLU A 85 6.64 -8.79 13.78
CA GLU A 85 5.78 -9.02 14.96
C GLU A 85 6.43 -8.51 16.23
N GLN A 86 7.76 -8.66 16.36
CA GLN A 86 8.53 -8.11 17.48
C GLN A 86 8.46 -6.58 17.50
N LEU A 87 8.55 -5.95 16.32
CA LEU A 87 8.44 -4.49 16.19
C LEU A 87 7.05 -4.00 16.59
N VAL A 88 5.98 -4.67 16.14
CA VAL A 88 4.60 -4.32 16.52
C VAL A 88 4.37 -4.54 18.01
N GLU A 89 4.98 -5.56 18.61
CA GLU A 89 4.89 -5.79 20.05
C GLU A 89 5.60 -4.70 20.86
N ALA A 90 6.68 -4.10 20.33
CA ALA A 90 7.34 -2.97 20.97
C ALA A 90 6.54 -1.65 20.88
N PHE A 91 5.45 -1.59 20.08
CA PHE A 91 4.64 -0.37 19.98
C PHE A 91 3.85 -0.11 21.26
N PHE A 92 3.72 1.18 21.62
CA PHE A 92 2.90 1.67 22.74
C PHE A 92 1.40 1.66 22.43
N LEU A 93 0.90 0.57 21.85
CA LEU A 93 -0.52 0.34 21.55
C LEU A 93 -1.10 -0.69 22.52
N GLN A 94 -2.42 -0.68 22.71
CA GLN A 94 -3.12 -1.73 23.45
C GLN A 94 -2.98 -3.08 22.71
N SER A 95 -2.98 -4.18 23.46
CA SER A 95 -2.80 -5.54 22.93
C SER A 95 -3.81 -5.88 21.83
N ASP A 96 -5.08 -5.51 22.00
CA ASP A 96 -6.11 -5.78 20.99
C ASP A 96 -5.95 -4.92 19.73
N THR A 97 -5.45 -3.69 19.87
CA THR A 97 -5.08 -2.83 18.73
C THR A 97 -3.90 -3.43 17.95
N LYS A 98 -2.88 -3.98 18.63
CA LYS A 98 -1.75 -4.68 17.98
C LYS A 98 -2.23 -5.90 17.18
N LYS A 99 -3.12 -6.72 17.75
CA LYS A 99 -3.73 -7.87 17.03
C LYS A 99 -4.50 -7.41 15.79
N THR A 100 -5.29 -6.35 15.92
CA THR A 100 -6.06 -5.77 14.82
C THR A 100 -5.15 -5.23 13.71
N TYR A 101 -4.06 -4.56 14.09
CA TYR A 101 -3.03 -4.07 13.17
C TYR A 101 -2.42 -5.23 12.38
N LEU A 102 -1.94 -6.29 13.05
CA LEU A 102 -1.33 -7.45 12.40
C LEU A 102 -2.32 -8.17 11.46
N SER A 103 -3.56 -8.37 11.90
CA SER A 103 -4.61 -8.97 11.08
C SER A 103 -4.87 -8.15 9.81
N THR A 104 -4.99 -6.83 9.95
CA THR A 104 -5.22 -5.91 8.82
C THR A 104 -4.03 -5.88 7.88
N TYR A 105 -2.81 -5.84 8.41
CA TYR A 105 -1.57 -5.92 7.64
C TYR A 105 -1.52 -7.20 6.80
N ARG A 106 -1.71 -8.38 7.44
CA ARG A 106 -1.67 -9.68 6.75
C ARG A 106 -2.75 -9.77 5.67
N LYS A 107 -3.97 -9.30 5.95
CA LYS A 107 -5.06 -9.21 4.94
C LYS A 107 -4.65 -8.34 3.75
N LYS A 108 -4.08 -7.15 3.99
CA LYS A 108 -3.62 -6.25 2.92
C LYS A 108 -2.52 -6.91 2.09
N ARG A 109 -1.50 -7.49 2.74
CA ARG A 109 -0.40 -8.23 2.10
C ARG A 109 -0.90 -9.38 1.22
N ASN A 110 -1.81 -10.20 1.73
CA ASN A 110 -2.36 -11.33 0.98
C ASN A 110 -3.15 -10.90 -0.26
N ARG A 111 -3.85 -9.75 -0.22
CA ARG A 111 -4.46 -9.20 -1.44
C ARG A 111 -3.41 -8.74 -2.46
N LEU A 112 -2.25 -8.25 -2.03
CA LEU A 112 -1.18 -7.87 -2.96
C LEU A 112 -0.52 -9.10 -3.62
N LEU A 113 -0.57 -10.26 -2.96
CA LEU A 113 -0.15 -11.54 -3.56
C LEU A 113 -1.13 -12.05 -4.62
N ASP A 114 -2.41 -11.66 -4.54
CA ASP A 114 -3.42 -12.01 -5.54
C ASP A 114 -3.23 -11.20 -6.84
N ARG A 115 -2.69 -11.86 -7.86
CA ARG A 115 -2.38 -11.29 -9.18
C ARG A 115 -3.40 -11.67 -10.26
N GLU A 116 -4.50 -12.32 -9.87
CA GLU A 116 -5.62 -12.76 -10.73
C GLU A 116 -6.81 -11.77 -10.72
#